data_AF-A0A9N8V0A0-F1
#
_entry.id   AF-A0A9N8V0A0-F1
#
_cell.length_a   1.000
_cell.length_b   1.000
_cell.length_c   1.000
_cell.angle_alpha   90.00
_cell.angle_beta   90.00
_cell.angle_gamma   90.00
#
_symmetry.space_group_name_H-M   'P 1'
#
loop_
_entity.id
_entity.type
_entity.pdbx_description
1 polymer ?
#
loop_
_entity_poly.entity_id
_entity_poly.type
_entity_poly.pdbx_seq_one_letter_code
_entity_poly.pdbx_strand_id
1 'polypeptide(L)'
;MEQDSTPRKDLVRIDDQSLNSSPIPKQEVLDEDSYTEALSEIIKRDFFPSLLTLEAQHDYVDAWNTNNPELIKEATRKLTELTTPTAKTPATPKTATVVRGEWDTPISSSGTDRR
;
A
#
# COMPACT_ATOMS: atom_id res chain seq x y z
N MET A 1 57.75 -40.66 -21.95
CA MET A 1 57.39 -39.43 -22.67
C MET A 1 56.17 -39.74 -23.49
N GLU A 2 55.02 -39.43 -22.93
CA GLU A 2 53.72 -39.48 -23.61
C GLU A 2 53.65 -38.36 -24.64
N GLN A 3 53.09 -38.61 -25.83
CA GLN A 3 52.16 -37.73 -26.54
C GLN A 3 51.42 -38.56 -27.61
N ASP A 4 50.12 -38.75 -27.46
CA ASP A 4 49.22 -38.89 -28.61
C ASP A 4 47.92 -38.13 -28.32
N SER A 5 47.42 -37.47 -29.36
CA SER A 5 46.50 -36.34 -29.34
C SER A 5 45.08 -36.81 -29.68
N THR A 6 44.07 -36.41 -28.91
CA THR A 6 42.66 -36.43 -29.35
C THR A 6 41.91 -35.18 -28.85
N PRO A 7 40.88 -34.74 -29.60
CA PRO A 7 40.49 -33.34 -29.66
C PRO A 7 39.64 -32.89 -28.47
N ARG A 8 39.73 -31.59 -28.17
CA ARG A 8 38.93 -30.91 -27.15
C ARG A 8 37.46 -31.00 -27.53
N LYS A 9 36.73 -31.81 -26.79
CA LYS A 9 35.28 -31.74 -26.61
C LYS A 9 34.90 -30.33 -26.17
N ASP A 10 34.35 -29.57 -27.11
CA ASP A 10 33.70 -28.29 -26.83
C ASP A 10 32.58 -28.54 -25.84
N LEU A 11 32.86 -28.28 -24.57
CA LEU A 11 31.84 -28.19 -23.54
C LEU A 11 31.02 -26.95 -23.88
N VAL A 12 29.85 -27.21 -24.47
CA VAL A 12 28.75 -26.26 -24.56
C VAL A 12 28.66 -25.56 -23.21
N ARG A 13 28.95 -24.24 -23.20
CA ARG A 13 28.57 -23.38 -22.10
C ARG A 13 27.07 -23.45 -22.04
N ILE A 14 26.55 -24.19 -21.06
CA ILE A 14 25.17 -24.05 -20.64
C ILE A 14 25.13 -22.64 -20.07
N ASP A 15 24.71 -21.70 -20.91
CA ASP A 15 24.30 -20.38 -20.46
C ASP A 15 23.15 -20.65 -19.48
N ASP A 16 23.47 -20.62 -18.19
CA ASP A 16 22.53 -20.59 -17.08
C ASP A 16 21.84 -19.21 -17.12
N GLN A 17 21.00 -19.04 -18.15
CA GLN A 17 20.19 -17.86 -18.34
C GLN A 17 19.13 -17.83 -17.25
N SER A 18 19.39 -16.96 -16.29
CA SER A 18 18.38 -16.15 -15.61
C SER A 18 17.41 -16.93 -14.72
N LEU A 19 17.93 -17.41 -13.58
CA LEU A 19 17.15 -17.33 -12.36
C LEU A 19 16.78 -15.87 -12.15
N ASN A 20 15.53 -15.53 -12.50
CA ASN A 20 14.90 -14.24 -12.23
C ASN A 20 15.01 -13.95 -10.74
N SER A 21 16.09 -13.30 -10.33
CA SER A 21 16.25 -12.74 -8.99
C SER A 21 15.39 -11.49 -8.95
N SER A 22 14.08 -11.67 -8.71
CA SER A 22 13.28 -10.58 -8.17
C SER A 22 14.07 -10.04 -6.97
N PRO A 23 14.53 -8.78 -7.00
CA PRO A 23 15.41 -8.28 -5.96
C PRO A 23 14.64 -8.38 -4.65
N ILE A 24 15.22 -9.10 -3.69
CA ILE A 24 14.76 -9.11 -2.30
C ILE A 24 14.69 -7.63 -1.89
N PRO A 25 13.55 -7.14 -1.36
CA PRO A 25 13.45 -5.74 -0.98
C PRO A 25 14.57 -5.42 0.00
N LYS A 26 15.38 -4.43 -0.36
CA LYS A 26 16.52 -4.03 0.47
C LYS A 26 15.97 -3.50 1.79
N GLN A 27 16.34 -4.13 2.89
CA GLN A 27 16.02 -3.63 4.22
C GLN A 27 16.92 -2.42 4.49
N GLU A 28 16.30 -1.25 4.54
CA GLU A 28 16.96 0.01 4.88
C GLU A 28 16.83 0.27 6.38
N VAL A 29 17.94 0.63 7.03
CA VAL A 29 17.92 1.07 8.43
C VAL A 29 17.63 2.56 8.42
N LEU A 30 16.49 2.94 8.98
CA LEU A 30 16.03 4.33 9.04
C LEU A 30 16.58 5.04 10.27
N ASP A 31 16.72 6.35 10.18
CA ASP A 31 16.89 7.21 11.36
C ASP A 31 15.60 7.23 12.22
N GLU A 32 15.75 7.66 13.47
CA GLU A 32 14.69 7.62 14.47
C GLU A 32 13.49 8.51 14.11
N ASP A 33 13.76 9.68 13.52
CA ASP A 33 12.72 10.63 13.10
C ASP A 33 11.89 10.04 11.95
N SER A 34 12.54 9.52 10.92
CA SER A 34 11.93 8.85 9.77
C SER A 34 11.15 7.61 10.17
N TYR A 35 11.69 6.80 11.08
CA TYR A 35 10.98 5.65 11.64
C TYR A 35 9.70 6.06 12.35
N THR A 36 9.78 7.10 13.20
CA THR A 36 8.63 7.56 14.00
C THR A 36 7.55 8.19 13.13
N GLU A 37 7.93 8.96 12.11
CA GLU A 37 6.99 9.55 11.15
C GLU A 37 6.24 8.47 10.37
N ALA A 38 6.97 7.53 9.75
CA ALA A 38 6.38 6.44 9.00
C ALA A 38 5.50 5.54 9.88
N LEU A 39 5.93 5.25 11.11
CA LEU A 39 5.11 4.49 12.07
C LEU A 39 3.83 5.25 12.44
N SER A 40 3.92 6.56 12.66
CA SER A 40 2.76 7.42 12.93
C SER A 40 1.75 7.36 11.78
N GLU A 41 2.20 7.38 10.52
CA GLU A 41 1.32 7.25 9.35
C GLU A 41 0.60 5.90 9.31
N ILE A 42 1.33 4.80 9.57
CA ILE A 42 0.76 3.44 9.63
C ILE A 42 -0.29 3.36 10.73
N ILE A 43 0.02 3.85 11.93
CA ILE A 43 -0.91 3.84 13.06
C ILE A 43 -2.15 4.67 12.77
N LYS A 44 -2.00 5.88 12.20
CA LYS A 44 -3.13 6.73 11.80
C LYS A 44 -4.07 6.03 10.83
N ARG A 45 -3.52 5.33 9.83
CA ARG A 45 -4.30 4.57 8.84
C ARG A 45 -5.08 3.42 9.48
N ASP A 46 -4.43 2.66 10.35
CA ASP A 46 -4.96 1.36 10.82
C ASP A 46 -5.82 1.50 12.08
N PHE A 47 -5.49 2.45 12.97
CA PHE A 47 -6.19 2.63 14.25
C PHE A 47 -7.12 3.83 14.25
N PHE A 48 -6.91 4.81 13.38
CA PHE A 48 -7.69 6.04 13.36
C PHE A 48 -8.29 6.34 11.98
N PRO A 49 -9.06 5.41 11.38
CA PRO A 49 -9.65 5.60 10.05
C PRO A 49 -10.62 6.79 9.98
N SER A 50 -11.20 7.19 11.11
CA SER A 50 -12.10 8.35 11.22
C SER A 50 -11.44 9.63 11.71
N LEU A 51 -10.11 9.67 11.89
CA LEU A 51 -9.38 10.83 12.41
C LEU A 51 -9.67 12.09 11.59
N LEU A 52 -9.58 11.95 10.27
CA LEU A 52 -9.79 13.03 9.32
C LEU A 52 -11.24 13.53 9.34
N THR A 53 -12.20 12.63 9.51
CA THR A 53 -13.63 12.97 9.66
C THR A 53 -13.87 13.76 10.94
N LEU A 54 -13.26 13.33 12.05
CA LEU A 54 -13.41 14.01 13.35
C LEU A 54 -12.80 15.42 13.33
N GLU A 55 -11.62 15.56 12.70
CA GLU A 55 -10.99 16.88 12.50
C GLU A 55 -11.91 17.82 11.71
N ALA A 56 -12.51 17.35 10.61
CA ALA A 56 -13.43 18.16 9.82
C ALA A 56 -14.72 18.53 10.59
N GLN A 57 -15.22 17.64 11.46
CA GLN A 57 -16.35 17.96 12.35
C GLN A 57 -15.97 19.04 13.38
N HIS A 58 -14.77 18.94 13.95
CA HIS A 58 -14.24 19.93 14.87
C HIS A 58 -14.11 21.30 14.19
N ASP A 59 -13.47 21.35 13.02
CA ASP A 59 -13.30 22.57 12.22
C ASP A 59 -14.65 23.23 11.90
N TYR A 60 -15.70 22.44 11.64
CA TYR A 60 -17.04 22.94 11.40
C TYR A 60 -17.63 23.62 12.65
N VAL A 61 -17.49 23.00 13.82
CA VAL A 61 -17.98 23.59 15.08
C VAL A 61 -17.23 24.88 15.41
N ASP A 62 -15.92 24.91 15.22
CA ASP A 62 -15.11 26.11 15.42
C ASP A 62 -15.46 27.23 14.43
N ALA A 63 -15.73 26.88 13.17
CA ALA A 63 -16.20 27.84 12.18
C ALA A 63 -17.54 28.48 12.59
N TRP A 64 -18.45 27.70 13.17
CA TRP A 64 -19.70 28.23 13.73
C TRP A 64 -19.45 29.18 14.90
N ASN A 65 -18.54 28.81 15.80
CA ASN A 65 -18.19 29.64 16.96
C ASN A 65 -17.55 30.99 16.56
N THR A 66 -16.80 31.00 15.45
CA THR A 66 -16.16 32.23 14.93
C THR A 66 -17.11 33.13 14.14
N ASN A 67 -18.34 32.70 13.84
CA ASN A 67 -19.34 33.46 13.07
C ASN A 67 -18.84 33.93 11.69
N ASN A 68 -17.85 33.26 11.12
CA ASN A 68 -17.30 33.62 9.81
C ASN A 68 -17.93 32.76 8.70
N PRO A 69 -18.71 33.35 7.78
CA PRO A 69 -19.43 32.59 6.75
C PRO A 69 -18.49 31.87 5.78
N GLU A 70 -17.29 32.41 5.53
CA GLU A 70 -16.31 31.76 4.64
C GLU A 70 -15.74 30.50 5.29
N LEU A 71 -15.38 30.56 6.58
CA LEU A 71 -14.88 29.39 7.33
C LEU A 71 -15.95 28.29 7.44
N ILE A 72 -17.21 28.67 7.67
CA ILE A 72 -18.32 27.71 7.75
C ILE A 72 -18.47 26.98 6.41
N LYS A 73 -18.39 27.70 5.29
CA LYS A 73 -18.49 27.12 3.95
C LYS A 73 -17.34 26.17 3.65
N GLU A 74 -16.12 26.53 4.00
CA GLU A 74 -14.94 25.68 3.81
C GLU A 74 -15.00 24.40 4.65
N ALA A 75 -15.33 24.53 5.95
CA ALA A 75 -15.45 23.39 6.84
C ALA A 75 -16.61 22.46 6.43
N THR A 76 -17.74 23.02 5.99
CA THR A 76 -18.86 22.23 5.45
C THR A 76 -18.44 21.45 4.22
N ARG A 77 -17.71 22.07 3.29
CA ARG A 77 -17.17 21.39 2.10
C ARG A 77 -16.25 20.23 2.51
N LYS A 78 -15.27 20.48 3.37
CA LYS A 78 -14.32 19.46 3.88
C LYS A 78 -15.07 18.28 4.51
N LEU A 79 -16.07 18.55 5.35
CA LEU A 79 -16.90 17.51 5.96
C LEU A 79 -17.70 16.69 4.93
N THR A 80 -18.30 17.35 3.93
CA THR A 80 -19.08 16.65 2.89
C THR A 80 -18.21 15.78 1.99
N GLU A 81 -16.99 16.21 1.66
CA GLU A 81 -16.05 15.45 0.82
C GLU A 81 -15.55 14.17 1.51
N LEU A 82 -15.40 14.21 2.84
CA LEU A 82 -14.94 13.07 3.64
C LEU A 82 -16.05 12.07 3.98
N THR A 83 -17.27 12.56 4.17
CA THR A 83 -18.42 11.73 4.55
C THR A 83 -19.14 11.14 3.34
N THR A 84 -19.06 11.78 2.18
CA THR A 84 -19.60 11.23 0.94
C THR A 84 -18.57 10.26 0.37
N PRO A 85 -18.83 8.94 0.33
CA PRO A 85 -17.96 8.01 -0.37
C PRO A 85 -18.01 8.37 -1.85
N THR A 86 -17.09 9.22 -2.29
CA THR A 86 -16.97 9.58 -3.69
C THR A 86 -16.60 8.29 -4.41
N ALA A 87 -17.51 7.79 -5.24
CA ALA A 87 -17.28 6.67 -6.14
C ALA A 87 -16.24 7.05 -7.21
N LYS A 88 -15.00 7.28 -6.80
CA LYS A 88 -13.84 7.20 -7.69
C LYS A 88 -13.51 5.72 -7.77
N THR A 89 -14.26 4.96 -8.58
CA THR A 89 -13.94 3.58 -8.91
C THR A 89 -12.50 3.52 -9.41
N PRO A 90 -11.57 2.92 -8.64
CA PRO A 90 -10.27 2.56 -9.21
C PRO A 90 -10.56 1.37 -10.13
N ALA A 91 -10.26 1.51 -11.42
CA ALA A 91 -10.30 0.38 -12.35
C ALA A 91 -9.37 -0.72 -11.81
N THR A 92 -9.97 -1.79 -11.28
CA THR A 92 -9.25 -2.90 -10.66
C THR A 92 -8.71 -3.81 -11.78
N PRO A 93 -7.39 -3.99 -11.95
CA PRO A 93 -6.91 -5.13 -12.74
C PRO A 93 -7.20 -6.41 -11.94
N LYS A 94 -7.86 -7.37 -12.58
CA LYS A 94 -8.14 -8.68 -12.01
C LYS A 94 -6.87 -9.54 -12.05
N THR A 95 -6.70 -10.38 -11.02
CA THR A 95 -5.83 -11.58 -10.91
C THR A 95 -4.64 -11.43 -9.96
N ALA A 96 -4.71 -12.06 -8.79
CA ALA A 96 -3.75 -13.10 -8.39
C ALA A 96 -4.27 -13.88 -7.16
N THR A 97 -4.16 -15.20 -7.28
CA THR A 97 -4.56 -16.24 -6.35
C THR A 97 -3.83 -16.12 -5.00
N VAL A 98 -4.59 -16.18 -3.90
CA VAL A 98 -4.10 -16.12 -2.51
C VAL A 98 -3.32 -17.39 -2.18
N VAL A 99 -1.99 -17.27 -2.02
CA VAL A 99 -1.17 -18.23 -1.26
C VAL A 99 -1.20 -17.79 0.20
N ARG A 100 -1.63 -18.71 1.06
CA ARG A 100 -1.95 -18.53 2.48
C ARG A 100 -0.66 -18.40 3.31
N GLY A 101 -0.44 -17.23 3.93
CA GLY A 101 0.55 -16.99 4.98
C GLY A 101 -0.14 -16.63 6.30
N GLU A 102 0.34 -17.20 7.41
CA GLU A 102 -0.30 -17.26 8.74
C GLU A 102 -0.34 -15.93 9.53
N TRP A 103 -0.17 -14.77 8.88
CA TRP A 103 -0.25 -13.44 9.49
C TRP A 103 -0.95 -12.38 8.62
N ASP A 104 -1.58 -12.76 7.50
CA ASP A 104 -2.18 -11.76 6.60
C ASP A 104 -3.55 -11.25 7.10
N THR A 105 -3.68 -9.93 7.09
CA THR A 105 -4.86 -9.12 7.40
C THR A 105 -6.10 -9.61 6.62
N PRO A 106 -7.29 -9.70 7.25
CA PRO A 106 -8.46 -10.29 6.60
C PRO A 106 -8.91 -9.47 5.39
N ILE A 107 -8.90 -10.11 4.22
CA ILE A 107 -9.63 -9.66 3.04
C ILE A 107 -11.14 -9.82 3.30
N SER A 108 -11.85 -8.69 3.29
CA SER A 108 -13.30 -8.61 3.39
C SER A 108 -13.99 -9.46 2.32
N SER A 109 -14.62 -10.57 2.73
CA SER A 109 -15.53 -11.32 1.88
C SER A 109 -16.82 -10.53 1.72
N SER A 110 -16.89 -9.67 0.69
CA SER A 110 -18.17 -9.08 0.27
C SER A 110 -19.02 -10.17 -0.39
N GLY A 111 -20.00 -10.65 0.37
CA GLY A 111 -21.37 -10.87 -0.08
C GLY A 111 -21.58 -11.83 -1.25
N THR A 112 -21.87 -13.07 -0.89
CA THR A 112 -22.93 -13.92 -1.46
C THR A 112 -23.85 -13.28 -2.50
N ASP A 113 -24.02 -13.95 -3.64
CA ASP A 113 -25.38 -14.27 -4.07
C ASP A 113 -25.46 -15.70 -4.60
N ARG A 114 -26.46 -16.44 -4.09
CA ARG A 114 -26.78 -17.82 -4.45
C ARG A 114 -28.07 -17.78 -5.25
N ARG A 115 -28.04 -18.47 -6.39
CA ARG A 115 -29.15 -18.94 -7.24
C ARG A 115 -29.80 -17.93 -8.16
#